data_AF-A0A150TWI4-F1
#
_entry.id   AF-A0A150TWI4-F1
#
_cell.length_a   1.000
_cell.length_b   1.000
_cell.length_c   1.000
_cell.angle_alpha   90.00
_cell.angle_beta   90.00
_cell.angle_gamma   90.00
#
_symmetry.space_group_name_H-M   'P 1'
#
loop_
_entity.id
_entity.type
_entity.pdbx_description
1 polymer ?
#
loop_
_entity_poly.entity_id
_entity_poly.type
_entity_poly.pdbx_seq_one_letter_code
_entity_poly.pdbx_strand_id
1 'polypeptide(L)'
;MKRRKKPAYTVFIAAEGPSEIGDLACEPTWRKNPPREGYFQPMLRRLLGENVAFDGQRITLLGRFEEKKKLKGHADRAAKALALASTVVEGCRVVVFVHDADKASSEKRNATERTRRVRMLHDEIDTGFAAVEGADHVLRVKATPLRMIEAWALGDKAAVVRVAGKGGDSSAVPGHPEETWGDEKDRASGHPKCVLRRALGRDPSAQDFADLAAEADLTVLRASCPTSFAPFVEEAETAGKEAVVAGVMEQ
;
A
#
# COMPACT_ATOMS: atom_id res chain seq x y z
N MET A 1 22.85 3.69 26.09
CA MET A 1 21.71 3.17 25.29
C MET A 1 20.69 4.28 25.12
N LYS A 2 20.44 4.77 23.90
CA LYS A 2 19.32 5.71 23.66
C LYS A 2 18.03 4.94 23.91
N ARG A 3 17.20 5.40 24.85
CA ARG A 3 15.83 4.87 25.04
C ARG A 3 15.12 4.96 23.68
N ARG A 4 14.67 3.82 23.13
CA ARG A 4 13.76 3.83 21.97
C ARG A 4 12.57 4.70 22.36
N LYS A 5 12.30 5.77 21.63
CA LYS A 5 11.09 6.57 21.82
C LYS A 5 9.89 5.65 21.63
N LYS A 6 8.90 5.75 22.50
CA LYS A 6 7.62 5.07 22.32
C LYS A 6 7.00 5.60 21.01
N PRO A 7 6.46 4.74 20.13
CA PRO A 7 5.75 5.20 18.95
C PRO A 7 4.61 6.13 19.34
N ALA A 8 4.34 7.13 18.51
CA ALA A 8 3.26 8.09 18.73
C ALA A 8 1.89 7.42 18.58
N TYR A 9 1.76 6.52 17.60
CA TYR A 9 0.57 5.72 17.35
C TYR A 9 0.90 4.51 16.46
N THR A 10 -0.07 3.63 16.29
CA THR A 10 -0.01 2.46 15.41
C THR A 10 -0.71 2.75 14.08
N VAL A 11 -0.12 2.26 12.99
CA VAL A 11 -0.72 2.22 11.66
C VAL A 11 -1.03 0.77 11.34
N PHE A 12 -2.31 0.46 11.10
CA PHE A 12 -2.74 -0.87 10.69
C PHE A 12 -2.80 -0.97 9.17
N ILE A 13 -2.07 -1.92 8.58
CA ILE A 13 -2.05 -2.13 7.13
C ILE A 13 -2.73 -3.45 6.77
N ALA A 14 -3.81 -3.38 6.01
CA ALA A 14 -4.50 -4.55 5.45
C ALA A 14 -4.17 -4.66 3.96
N ALA A 15 -3.41 -5.69 3.56
CA ALA A 15 -2.91 -5.85 2.18
C ALA A 15 -2.96 -7.30 1.68
N GLU A 16 -2.57 -7.55 0.43
CA GLU A 16 -2.65 -8.90 -0.15
C GLU A 16 -1.53 -9.84 0.30
N GLY A 17 -0.29 -9.37 0.38
CA GLY A 17 0.85 -10.26 0.61
C GLY A 17 2.13 -9.60 1.11
N PRO A 18 3.25 -10.36 1.04
CA PRO A 18 4.53 -9.92 1.57
C PRO A 18 5.17 -8.76 0.79
N SER A 19 4.84 -8.55 -0.47
CA SER A 19 5.37 -7.41 -1.24
C SER A 19 4.93 -6.08 -0.65
N GLU A 20 3.70 -6.01 -0.13
CA GLU A 20 3.09 -4.82 0.43
C GLU A 20 3.49 -4.62 1.90
N ILE A 21 3.42 -5.69 2.71
CA ILE A 21 3.53 -5.59 4.17
C ILE A 21 4.60 -6.52 4.78
N GLY A 22 5.42 -7.18 3.98
CA GLY A 22 6.53 -8.00 4.46
C GLY A 22 6.09 -9.14 5.36
N ASP A 23 6.77 -9.32 6.50
CA ASP A 23 6.50 -10.41 7.43
C ASP A 23 5.15 -10.24 8.18
N LEU A 24 4.51 -9.07 8.14
CA LEU A 24 3.14 -8.88 8.65
C LEU A 24 2.11 -9.74 7.88
N ALA A 25 2.41 -10.16 6.65
CA ALA A 25 1.53 -11.02 5.88
C ALA A 25 1.46 -12.48 6.40
N CYS A 26 2.43 -12.94 7.18
CA CYS A 26 2.63 -14.38 7.42
C CYS A 26 2.31 -14.87 8.84
N GLU A 27 2.30 -13.98 9.85
CA GLU A 27 2.22 -14.22 11.32
C GLU A 27 3.29 -15.19 11.92
N PRO A 28 3.75 -15.01 13.18
CA PRO A 28 3.66 -13.85 14.11
C PRO A 28 5.00 -13.09 14.18
N THR A 29 4.93 -11.81 14.55
CA THR A 29 6.02 -10.81 14.61
C THR A 29 7.19 -11.15 15.55
N TRP A 30 7.03 -12.11 16.47
CA TRP A 30 8.08 -12.49 17.44
C TRP A 30 9.22 -13.33 16.86
N ARG A 31 9.11 -13.85 15.61
CA ARG A 31 10.14 -14.73 15.03
C ARG A 31 11.33 -13.99 14.39
N LYS A 32 11.16 -12.72 14.03
CA LYS A 32 12.23 -11.89 13.45
C LYS A 32 12.16 -10.48 14.04
N ASN A 33 13.28 -10.01 14.58
CA ASN A 33 13.38 -8.69 15.19
C ASN A 33 14.57 -7.92 14.58
N PRO A 34 14.33 -6.86 13.79
CA PRO A 34 13.01 -6.39 13.32
C PRO A 34 12.39 -7.33 12.25
N PRO A 35 11.05 -7.32 12.09
CA PRO A 35 10.39 -8.02 10.99
C PRO A 35 10.80 -7.41 9.64
N ARG A 36 10.83 -8.22 8.58
CA ARG A 36 11.04 -7.68 7.23
C ARG A 36 9.82 -6.86 6.83
N GLU A 37 10.08 -5.74 6.19
CA GLU A 37 9.05 -4.82 5.70
C GLU A 37 8.69 -5.13 4.25
N GLY A 38 7.54 -4.62 3.82
CA GLY A 38 7.18 -4.53 2.41
C GLY A 38 7.24 -3.07 1.95
N TYR A 39 6.57 -2.79 0.83
CA TYR A 39 6.54 -1.45 0.23
C TYR A 39 5.97 -0.37 1.16
N PHE A 40 4.92 -0.68 1.94
CA PHE A 40 4.15 0.36 2.61
C PHE A 40 4.82 0.91 3.86
N GLN A 41 5.53 0.10 4.65
CA GLN A 41 6.13 0.58 5.90
C GLN A 41 7.12 1.74 5.72
N PRO A 42 8.16 1.65 4.86
CA PRO A 42 9.07 2.78 4.62
C PRO A 42 8.35 3.97 3.97
N MET A 43 7.38 3.72 3.10
CA MET A 43 6.58 4.78 2.48
C MET A 43 5.79 5.56 3.53
N LEU A 44 5.06 4.87 4.39
CA LEU A 44 4.20 5.46 5.40
C LEU A 44 4.99 6.19 6.49
N ARG A 45 6.21 5.77 6.85
CA ARG A 45 7.08 6.58 7.75
C ARG A 45 7.36 7.96 7.18
N ARG A 46 7.57 8.06 5.86
CA ARG A 46 7.87 9.33 5.20
C ARG A 46 6.63 10.23 5.09
N LEU A 47 5.45 9.63 5.01
CA LEU A 47 4.17 10.35 4.82
C LEU A 47 3.48 10.70 6.15
N LEU A 48 3.61 9.83 7.16
CA LEU A 48 2.96 9.93 8.45
C LEU A 48 3.91 10.38 9.57
N GLY A 49 5.22 10.30 9.35
CA GLY A 49 6.27 10.61 10.31
C GLY A 49 7.01 9.36 10.81
N GLU A 50 8.26 9.55 11.21
CA GLU A 50 9.20 8.47 11.57
C GLU A 50 8.82 7.71 12.86
N ASN A 51 8.03 8.32 13.76
CA ASN A 51 7.71 7.75 15.07
C ASN A 51 6.38 6.99 15.09
N VAL A 52 6.16 6.09 14.14
CA VAL A 52 4.96 5.24 14.05
C VAL A 52 5.30 3.77 14.25
N ALA A 53 4.37 3.01 14.84
CA ALA A 53 4.40 1.55 14.85
C ALA A 53 3.56 0.98 13.71
N PHE A 54 3.89 -0.22 13.25
CA PHE A 54 3.12 -0.92 12.24
C PHE A 54 2.57 -2.23 12.80
N ASP A 55 1.28 -2.43 12.56
CA ASP A 55 0.60 -3.71 12.66
C ASP A 55 -0.09 -3.97 11.31
N GLY A 56 -0.49 -5.20 11.03
CA GLY A 56 -1.08 -5.53 9.75
C GLY A 56 -1.25 -7.02 9.53
N GLN A 57 -2.11 -7.34 8.58
CA GLN A 57 -2.33 -8.71 8.16
C GLN A 57 -2.88 -8.75 6.73
N ARG A 58 -2.98 -9.97 6.18
CA ARG A 58 -3.57 -10.18 4.86
C ARG A 58 -5.06 -9.84 4.87
N ILE A 59 -5.56 -9.22 3.81
CA ILE A 59 -7.00 -8.92 3.64
C ILE A 59 -7.87 -10.18 3.69
N THR A 60 -7.32 -11.33 3.32
CA THR A 60 -7.98 -12.64 3.36
C THR A 60 -8.09 -13.23 4.77
N LEU A 61 -7.41 -12.64 5.75
CA LEU A 61 -7.37 -13.08 7.15
C LEU A 61 -8.13 -12.15 8.11
N LEU A 62 -8.80 -11.10 7.62
CA LEU A 62 -9.51 -10.10 8.42
C LEU A 62 -10.70 -10.63 9.27
N GLY A 63 -10.84 -11.94 9.42
CA GLY A 63 -11.86 -12.57 10.25
C GLY A 63 -13.29 -12.37 9.73
N ARG A 64 -14.26 -12.65 10.60
CA ARG A 64 -15.69 -12.37 10.38
C ARG A 64 -16.10 -11.25 11.32
N PHE A 65 -16.80 -10.26 10.79
CA PHE A 65 -17.44 -9.21 11.56
C PHE A 65 -18.96 -9.40 11.45
N GLU A 66 -19.69 -9.28 12.56
CA GLU A 66 -21.15 -9.34 12.54
C GLU A 66 -21.69 -7.98 12.09
N GLU A 67 -21.79 -7.79 10.78
CA GLU A 67 -22.46 -6.60 10.24
C GLU A 67 -23.96 -6.82 10.10
N LYS A 68 -24.73 -5.81 10.53
CA LYS A 68 -26.18 -5.72 10.27
C LYS A 68 -26.49 -5.57 8.78
N LYS A 69 -25.52 -5.13 7.96
CA LYS A 69 -25.64 -4.98 6.49
C LYS A 69 -24.80 -6.03 5.78
N LYS A 70 -25.35 -6.65 4.73
CA LYS A 70 -24.62 -7.60 3.88
C LYS A 70 -23.72 -6.84 2.89
N LEU A 71 -22.58 -6.33 3.34
CA LEU A 71 -21.54 -5.85 2.44
C LEU A 71 -20.96 -7.01 1.61
N LYS A 72 -20.36 -6.68 0.46
CA LYS A 72 -19.73 -7.64 -0.45
C LYS A 72 -18.45 -7.05 -1.02
N GLY A 73 -17.58 -7.92 -1.53
CA GLY A 73 -16.39 -7.50 -2.28
C GLY A 73 -15.43 -6.65 -1.47
N HIS A 74 -14.97 -5.55 -2.04
CA HIS A 74 -13.99 -4.67 -1.39
C HIS A 74 -14.57 -3.91 -0.20
N ALA A 75 -15.87 -3.57 -0.23
CA ALA A 75 -16.56 -2.93 0.89
C ALA A 75 -16.51 -3.78 2.18
N ASP A 76 -16.81 -5.08 2.09
CA ASP A 76 -16.76 -6.00 3.24
C ASP A 76 -15.35 -6.10 3.84
N ARG A 77 -14.32 -6.16 3.00
CA ARG A 77 -12.92 -6.23 3.45
C ARG A 77 -12.45 -4.92 4.08
N ALA A 78 -12.82 -3.78 3.50
CA ALA A 78 -12.51 -2.46 4.03
C ALA A 78 -13.16 -2.22 5.40
N ALA A 79 -14.43 -2.61 5.54
CA ALA A 79 -15.15 -2.52 6.81
C ALA A 79 -14.48 -3.37 7.90
N LYS A 80 -14.12 -4.62 7.58
CA LYS A 80 -13.39 -5.50 8.52
C LYS A 80 -12.02 -4.93 8.92
N ALA A 81 -11.28 -4.38 7.97
CA ALA A 81 -9.98 -3.76 8.24
C ALA A 81 -10.13 -2.58 9.21
N LEU A 82 -11.09 -1.69 8.98
CA LEU A 82 -11.36 -0.55 9.85
C LEU A 82 -11.87 -1.00 11.22
N ALA A 83 -12.78 -1.98 11.28
CA ALA A 83 -13.30 -2.48 12.54
C ALA A 83 -12.22 -3.12 13.41
N LEU A 84 -11.31 -3.88 12.81
CA LEU A 84 -10.17 -4.45 13.55
C LEU A 84 -9.22 -3.35 14.03
N ALA A 85 -8.91 -2.39 13.16
CA ALA A 85 -8.07 -1.25 13.50
C ALA A 85 -8.66 -0.42 14.65
N SER A 86 -9.98 -0.21 14.67
CA SER A 86 -10.64 0.64 15.66
C SER A 86 -10.89 -0.05 17.01
N THR A 87 -10.93 -1.39 17.06
CA THR A 87 -11.33 -2.14 18.26
C THR A 87 -10.25 -3.04 18.85
N VAL A 88 -9.33 -3.58 18.05
CA VAL A 88 -8.36 -4.59 18.49
C VAL A 88 -6.93 -4.05 18.50
N VAL A 89 -6.56 -3.24 17.50
CA VAL A 89 -5.18 -2.76 17.35
C VAL A 89 -4.92 -1.61 18.32
N GLU A 90 -4.10 -1.87 19.35
CA GLU A 90 -3.79 -0.89 20.39
C GLU A 90 -3.15 0.38 19.82
N GLY A 91 -3.70 1.54 20.20
CA GLY A 91 -3.18 2.86 19.80
C GLY A 91 -3.27 3.13 18.30
N CYS A 92 -4.10 2.40 17.56
CA CYS A 92 -4.27 2.62 16.13
C CYS A 92 -4.93 3.96 15.85
N ARG A 93 -4.31 4.74 14.96
CA ARG A 93 -4.83 6.04 14.49
C ARG A 93 -5.01 6.11 13.00
N VAL A 94 -4.39 5.21 12.24
CA VAL A 94 -4.51 5.17 10.78
C VAL A 94 -4.69 3.72 10.34
N VAL A 95 -5.71 3.46 9.52
CA VAL A 95 -5.83 2.22 8.74
C VAL A 95 -5.48 2.50 7.29
N VAL A 96 -4.62 1.67 6.71
CA VAL A 96 -4.30 1.67 5.29
C VAL A 96 -4.89 0.41 4.67
N PHE A 97 -5.91 0.58 3.82
CA PHE A 97 -6.49 -0.53 3.08
C PHE A 97 -5.88 -0.58 1.68
N VAL A 98 -5.12 -1.64 1.44
CA VAL A 98 -4.39 -1.88 0.20
C VAL A 98 -5.15 -2.87 -0.66
N HIS A 99 -5.45 -2.49 -1.89
CA HIS A 99 -6.02 -3.41 -2.88
C HIS A 99 -5.66 -3.00 -4.29
N ASP A 100 -5.13 -3.93 -5.09
CA ASP A 100 -4.78 -3.64 -6.47
C ASP A 100 -6.03 -3.31 -7.31
N ALA A 101 -5.92 -2.28 -8.15
CA ALA A 101 -6.96 -1.90 -9.10
C ALA A 101 -6.79 -2.70 -10.39
N ASP A 102 -7.27 -3.94 -10.35
CA ASP A 102 -7.26 -4.86 -11.48
C ASP A 102 -8.19 -4.46 -12.62
N LYS A 103 -7.83 -4.93 -13.82
CA LYS A 103 -8.64 -4.80 -15.03
C LYS A 103 -9.86 -5.74 -14.97
N ALA A 104 -11.05 -5.27 -15.34
CA ALA A 104 -12.10 -6.19 -15.76
C ALA A 104 -11.81 -6.74 -17.18
N SER A 105 -12.22 -7.98 -17.46
CA SER A 105 -11.90 -8.70 -18.71
C SER A 105 -12.30 -7.97 -20.01
N SER A 106 -13.24 -7.02 -19.95
CA SER A 106 -13.79 -6.27 -21.09
C SER A 106 -13.33 -4.80 -21.22
N GLU A 107 -12.49 -4.29 -20.32
CA GLU A 107 -12.17 -2.85 -20.31
C GLU A 107 -11.24 -2.42 -21.47
N LYS A 108 -11.51 -1.21 -22.00
CA LYS A 108 -10.66 -0.56 -23.00
C LYS A 108 -9.39 -0.02 -22.36
N ARG A 109 -8.30 -0.02 -23.11
CA ARG A 109 -6.97 0.45 -22.67
C ARG A 109 -6.85 1.97 -22.84
N ASN A 110 -7.61 2.74 -22.07
CA ASN A 110 -7.51 4.20 -22.09
C ASN A 110 -7.49 4.80 -20.67
N ALA A 111 -7.01 6.04 -20.58
CA ALA A 111 -6.87 6.74 -19.31
C ALA A 111 -8.21 6.90 -18.57
N THR A 112 -9.29 7.20 -19.30
CA THR A 112 -10.62 7.39 -18.74
C THR A 112 -11.13 6.16 -17.98
N GLU A 113 -10.99 4.97 -18.55
CA GLU A 113 -11.41 3.72 -17.89
C GLU A 113 -10.54 3.41 -16.66
N ARG A 114 -9.23 3.70 -16.70
CA ARG A 114 -8.35 3.54 -15.53
C ARG A 114 -8.79 4.42 -14.37
N THR A 115 -9.01 5.71 -14.62
CA THR A 115 -9.48 6.66 -13.62
C THR A 115 -10.85 6.26 -13.08
N ARG A 116 -11.77 5.82 -13.96
CA ARG A 116 -13.09 5.33 -13.56
C ARG A 116 -12.98 4.09 -12.66
N ARG A 117 -12.08 3.15 -12.98
CA ARG A 117 -11.88 1.93 -12.19
C ARG A 117 -11.37 2.23 -10.79
N VAL A 118 -10.35 3.08 -10.67
CA VAL A 118 -9.83 3.52 -9.37
C VAL A 118 -10.95 4.18 -8.56
N ARG A 119 -11.72 5.08 -9.17
CA ARG A 119 -12.84 5.74 -8.52
C ARG A 119 -13.90 4.74 -8.03
N MET A 120 -14.31 3.78 -8.86
CA MET A 120 -15.28 2.76 -8.45
C MET A 120 -14.77 1.92 -7.29
N LEU A 121 -13.49 1.55 -7.30
CA LEU A 121 -12.87 0.84 -6.18
C LEU A 121 -12.85 1.68 -4.90
N HIS A 122 -12.53 2.97 -5.02
CA HIS A 122 -12.58 3.91 -3.89
C HIS A 122 -14.00 4.05 -3.32
N ASP A 123 -15.01 4.20 -4.17
CA ASP A 123 -16.42 4.28 -3.75
C ASP A 123 -16.85 3.01 -3.00
N GLU A 124 -16.40 1.82 -3.43
CA GLU A 124 -16.65 0.56 -2.72
C GLU A 124 -15.95 0.51 -1.36
N ILE A 125 -14.68 0.94 -1.30
CA ILE A 125 -13.91 0.98 -0.05
C ILE A 125 -14.56 1.96 0.95
N ASP A 126 -14.93 3.16 0.48
CA ASP A 126 -15.59 4.18 1.30
C ASP A 126 -16.94 3.68 1.82
N THR A 127 -17.69 2.93 1.01
CA THR A 127 -18.92 2.26 1.46
C THR A 127 -18.65 1.29 2.62
N GLY A 128 -17.54 0.56 2.56
CA GLY A 128 -17.09 -0.31 3.64
C GLY A 128 -16.73 0.47 4.91
N PHE A 129 -15.91 1.50 4.78
CA PHE A 129 -15.53 2.34 5.92
C PHE A 129 -16.72 3.02 6.59
N ALA A 130 -17.69 3.51 5.81
CA ALA A 130 -18.89 4.15 6.31
C ALA A 130 -19.86 3.19 7.05
N ALA A 131 -19.68 1.88 6.91
CA ALA A 131 -20.49 0.90 7.62
C ALA A 131 -20.04 0.64 9.06
N VAL A 132 -18.84 1.10 9.44
CA VAL A 132 -18.26 0.89 10.78
C VAL A 132 -18.56 2.08 11.68
N GLU A 133 -19.48 1.89 12.62
CA GLU A 133 -19.83 2.91 13.62
C GLU A 133 -18.72 3.05 14.70
N GLY A 134 -18.54 4.26 15.24
CA GLY A 134 -17.63 4.50 16.37
C GLY A 134 -16.14 4.40 16.03
N ALA A 135 -15.77 4.48 14.75
CA ALA A 135 -14.39 4.38 14.28
C ALA A 135 -13.76 5.72 13.87
N ASP A 136 -14.35 6.85 14.29
CA ASP A 136 -13.91 8.20 13.87
C ASP A 136 -12.52 8.58 14.37
N HIS A 137 -12.04 7.91 15.41
CA HIS A 137 -10.68 8.06 15.94
C HIS A 137 -9.60 7.38 15.07
N VAL A 138 -10.00 6.61 14.06
CA VAL A 138 -9.11 5.97 13.09
C VAL A 138 -9.28 6.61 11.72
N LEU A 139 -8.23 7.25 11.26
CA LEU A 139 -8.13 7.86 9.94
C LEU A 139 -8.01 6.75 8.88
N ARG A 140 -8.65 6.94 7.74
CA ARG A 140 -8.73 5.94 6.68
C ARG A 140 -7.91 6.39 5.47
N VAL A 141 -7.04 5.51 4.99
CA VAL A 141 -6.22 5.73 3.80
C VAL A 141 -6.41 4.58 2.83
N LYS A 142 -6.71 4.91 1.57
CA LYS A 142 -6.83 3.97 0.46
C LYS A 142 -5.52 3.91 -0.30
N ALA A 143 -5.01 2.71 -0.52
CA ALA A 143 -3.88 2.47 -1.41
C ALA A 143 -4.29 1.49 -2.50
N THR A 144 -4.45 1.99 -3.72
CA THR A 144 -4.98 1.18 -4.82
C THR A 144 -4.05 1.16 -6.03
N PRO A 145 -2.89 0.47 -5.96
CA PRO A 145 -1.96 0.42 -7.05
C PRO A 145 -2.65 0.00 -8.35
N LEU A 146 -2.46 0.79 -9.40
CA LEU A 146 -3.08 0.45 -10.67
C LEU A 146 -2.37 -0.78 -11.26
N ARG A 147 -3.15 -1.82 -11.59
CA ARG A 147 -2.68 -3.17 -11.91
C ARG A 147 -2.11 -3.93 -10.72
N MET A 148 -1.05 -3.42 -10.11
CA MET A 148 -0.36 -4.07 -8.99
C MET A 148 0.71 -3.17 -8.40
N ILE A 149 1.15 -3.51 -7.20
CA ILE A 149 2.18 -2.77 -6.47
C ILE A 149 3.50 -2.60 -7.26
N GLU A 150 3.83 -3.52 -8.17
CA GLU A 150 5.00 -3.39 -9.06
C GLU A 150 4.95 -2.12 -9.92
N ALA A 151 3.76 -1.64 -10.29
CA ALA A 151 3.63 -0.39 -11.03
C ALA A 151 4.15 0.80 -10.19
N TRP A 152 3.84 0.84 -8.90
CA TRP A 152 4.38 1.87 -8.00
C TRP A 152 5.87 1.68 -7.76
N ALA A 153 6.32 0.42 -7.61
CA ALA A 153 7.73 0.09 -7.44
C ALA A 153 8.60 0.52 -8.64
N LEU A 154 8.02 0.60 -9.83
CA LEU A 154 8.67 1.05 -11.07
C LEU A 154 8.61 2.58 -11.30
N GLY A 155 7.88 3.33 -10.47
CA GLY A 155 7.62 4.75 -10.73
C GLY A 155 8.83 5.67 -10.62
N ASP A 156 9.84 5.30 -9.82
CA ASP A 156 11.11 6.03 -9.76
C ASP A 156 12.23 5.19 -10.35
N LYS A 157 12.55 5.46 -11.62
CA LYS A 157 13.67 4.81 -12.32
C LYS A 157 15.00 4.96 -11.60
N ALA A 158 15.26 6.08 -10.95
CA ALA A 158 16.52 6.28 -10.24
C ALA A 158 16.61 5.39 -9.00
N ALA A 159 15.51 5.25 -8.25
CA ALA A 159 15.43 4.30 -7.14
C ALA A 159 15.58 2.85 -7.61
N VAL A 160 14.91 2.47 -8.70
CA VAL A 160 15.05 1.13 -9.30
C VAL A 160 16.50 0.83 -9.65
N VAL A 161 17.20 1.77 -10.28
CA VAL A 161 18.62 1.61 -10.63
C VAL A 161 19.50 1.46 -9.38
N ARG A 162 19.24 2.23 -8.31
CA ARG A 162 19.98 2.12 -7.05
C ARG A 162 19.80 0.73 -6.41
N VAL A 163 18.56 0.24 -6.34
CA VAL A 163 18.24 -1.06 -5.73
C VAL A 163 18.69 -2.24 -6.59
N ALA A 164 18.62 -2.13 -7.92
CA ALA A 164 19.04 -3.18 -8.83
C ALA A 164 20.58 -3.33 -8.90
N GLY A 165 21.31 -2.24 -8.68
CA GLY A 165 22.76 -2.21 -8.84
C GLY A 165 23.20 -2.62 -10.26
N LYS A 166 24.31 -3.35 -10.36
CA LYS A 166 24.88 -3.78 -11.66
C LYS A 166 24.08 -4.89 -12.37
N GLY A 167 23.14 -5.54 -11.67
CA GLY A 167 22.39 -6.67 -12.22
C GLY A 167 21.13 -6.26 -12.99
N GLY A 168 20.67 -5.03 -12.83
CA GLY A 168 19.41 -4.55 -13.40
C GLY A 168 19.48 -4.08 -14.85
N ASP A 169 18.34 -4.15 -15.53
CA ASP A 169 18.13 -3.50 -16.82
C ASP A 169 17.34 -2.19 -16.65
N SER A 170 18.07 -1.07 -16.55
CA SER A 170 17.43 0.25 -16.43
C SER A 170 16.59 0.65 -17.65
N SER A 171 16.79 0.02 -18.82
CA SER A 171 16.00 0.28 -20.03
C SER A 171 14.61 -0.37 -19.94
N ALA A 172 14.44 -1.37 -19.08
CA ALA A 172 13.16 -2.00 -18.83
C ALA A 172 12.17 -1.10 -18.07
N VAL A 173 12.65 -0.09 -17.32
CA VAL A 173 11.78 0.77 -16.50
C VAL A 173 10.94 1.69 -17.41
N PRO A 174 9.60 1.60 -17.34
CA PRO A 174 8.70 2.37 -18.20
C PRO A 174 8.57 3.82 -17.75
N GLY A 175 8.31 4.74 -18.68
CA GLY A 175 7.98 6.13 -18.34
C GLY A 175 6.58 6.30 -17.72
N HIS A 176 5.67 5.36 -17.98
CA HIS A 176 4.31 5.36 -17.46
C HIS A 176 3.96 3.97 -16.87
N PRO A 177 4.40 3.67 -15.64
CA PRO A 177 4.22 2.35 -15.02
C PRO A 177 2.75 1.94 -14.89
N GLU A 178 1.84 2.88 -14.62
CA GLU A 178 0.39 2.61 -14.54
C GLU A 178 -0.23 2.15 -15.87
N GLU A 179 0.51 2.28 -16.98
CA GLU A 179 0.08 1.81 -18.30
C GLU A 179 0.63 0.44 -18.67
N THR A 180 1.51 -0.12 -17.84
CA THR A 180 2.09 -1.44 -18.08
C THR A 180 1.03 -2.54 -18.12
N TRP A 181 1.20 -3.44 -19.10
CA TRP A 181 0.30 -4.55 -19.34
C TRP A 181 1.00 -5.62 -20.19
N GLY A 182 0.65 -6.88 -19.97
CA GLY A 182 1.19 -7.99 -20.75
C GLY A 182 0.72 -9.33 -20.20
N ASP A 183 1.24 -10.41 -20.77
CA ASP A 183 1.06 -11.76 -20.24
C ASP A 183 2.10 -12.01 -19.13
N GLU A 184 1.65 -12.31 -17.91
CA GLU A 184 2.53 -12.65 -16.77
C GLU A 184 3.44 -13.85 -17.06
N LYS A 185 2.99 -14.78 -17.92
CA LYS A 185 3.74 -15.99 -18.27
C LYS A 185 4.84 -15.72 -19.28
N ASP A 186 4.75 -14.62 -20.03
CA ASP A 186 5.79 -14.19 -20.95
C ASP A 186 6.73 -13.20 -20.23
N ARG A 187 7.95 -13.67 -19.95
CA ARG A 187 8.99 -12.88 -19.26
C ARG A 187 9.43 -11.65 -20.06
N ALA A 188 9.23 -11.61 -21.37
CA ALA A 188 9.53 -10.46 -22.22
C ALA A 188 8.36 -9.45 -22.28
N SER A 189 7.18 -9.81 -21.76
CA SER A 189 5.99 -8.98 -21.86
C SER A 189 6.09 -7.67 -21.06
N GLY A 190 5.18 -6.75 -21.35
CA GLY A 190 4.98 -5.53 -20.57
C GLY A 190 4.22 -5.72 -19.25
N HIS A 191 3.98 -6.96 -18.80
CA HIS A 191 3.33 -7.22 -17.52
C HIS A 191 4.16 -6.64 -16.36
N PRO A 192 3.58 -5.91 -15.38
CA PRO A 192 4.36 -5.20 -14.37
C PRO A 192 5.37 -6.09 -13.60
N LYS A 193 4.99 -7.32 -13.23
CA LYS A 193 5.94 -8.31 -12.65
C LYS A 193 7.12 -8.66 -13.57
N CYS A 194 6.85 -8.83 -14.86
CA CYS A 194 7.90 -9.14 -15.84
C CYS A 194 8.84 -7.94 -16.01
N VAL A 195 8.27 -6.74 -16.06
CA VAL A 195 9.01 -5.48 -16.15
C VAL A 195 9.90 -5.30 -14.92
N LEU A 196 9.36 -5.41 -13.70
CA LEU A 196 10.15 -5.26 -12.48
C LEU A 196 11.24 -6.32 -12.36
N ARG A 197 10.95 -7.58 -12.71
CA ARG A 197 11.96 -8.65 -12.74
C ARG A 197 13.13 -8.33 -13.67
N ARG A 198 12.86 -7.79 -14.86
CA ARG A 198 13.92 -7.36 -15.79
C ARG A 198 14.67 -6.15 -15.24
N ALA A 199 13.95 -5.16 -14.73
CA ALA A 199 14.53 -3.95 -14.18
C ALA A 199 15.48 -4.22 -13.00
N LEU A 200 15.15 -5.19 -12.14
CA LEU A 200 16.01 -5.62 -11.04
C LEU A 200 17.04 -6.69 -11.42
N GLY A 201 16.85 -7.37 -12.56
CA GLY A 201 17.70 -8.50 -12.98
C GLY A 201 17.45 -9.81 -12.21
N ARG A 202 16.41 -9.87 -11.38
CA ARG A 202 16.09 -10.99 -10.47
C ARG A 202 14.60 -11.02 -10.13
N ASP A 203 14.13 -12.12 -9.56
CA ASP A 203 12.79 -12.17 -8.98
C ASP A 203 12.70 -11.24 -7.75
N PRO A 204 11.76 -10.29 -7.71
CA PRO A 204 11.62 -9.37 -6.59
C PRO A 204 11.19 -10.09 -5.31
N SER A 205 11.79 -9.71 -4.19
CA SER A 205 11.43 -10.12 -2.84
C SER A 205 10.75 -8.96 -2.08
N ALA A 206 10.10 -9.25 -0.95
CA ALA A 206 9.54 -8.22 -0.07
C ALA A 206 10.57 -7.14 0.32
N GLN A 207 11.84 -7.54 0.52
CA GLN A 207 12.91 -6.60 0.82
C GLN A 207 13.18 -5.66 -0.35
N ASP A 208 13.10 -6.14 -1.59
CA ASP A 208 13.29 -5.28 -2.77
C ASP A 208 12.19 -4.22 -2.85
N PHE A 209 10.94 -4.56 -2.51
CA PHE A 209 9.86 -3.58 -2.42
C PHE A 209 10.09 -2.54 -1.32
N ALA A 210 10.55 -2.97 -0.14
CA ALA A 210 10.88 -2.07 0.96
C ALA A 210 12.04 -1.11 0.57
N ASP A 211 13.09 -1.64 -0.06
CA ASP A 211 14.24 -0.85 -0.51
C ASP A 211 13.83 0.14 -1.60
N LEU A 212 13.00 -0.27 -2.55
CA LEU A 212 12.47 0.62 -3.60
C LEU A 212 11.65 1.77 -2.99
N ALA A 213 10.77 1.48 -2.03
CA ALA A 213 9.98 2.50 -1.34
C ALA A 213 10.83 3.45 -0.48
N ALA A 214 11.88 2.94 0.16
CA ALA A 214 12.82 3.75 0.92
C ALA A 214 13.65 4.70 0.04
N GLU A 215 14.08 4.21 -1.13
CA GLU A 215 14.90 4.96 -2.08
C GLU A 215 14.10 5.91 -2.98
N ALA A 216 12.79 5.70 -3.14
CA ALA A 216 11.98 6.45 -4.10
C ALA A 216 11.86 7.95 -3.77
N ASP A 217 11.84 8.79 -4.80
CA ASP A 217 11.41 10.18 -4.68
C ASP A 217 9.88 10.28 -4.82
N LEU A 218 9.21 10.81 -3.79
CA LEU A 218 7.74 10.95 -3.76
C LEU A 218 7.21 11.87 -4.86
N THR A 219 7.97 12.89 -5.25
CA THR A 219 7.61 13.82 -6.33
C THR A 219 7.65 13.10 -7.67
N VAL A 220 8.69 12.30 -7.89
CA VAL A 220 8.82 11.48 -9.10
C VAL A 220 7.70 10.46 -9.17
N LEU A 221 7.42 9.73 -8.07
CA LEU A 221 6.34 8.75 -8.02
C LEU A 221 4.96 9.36 -8.27
N ARG A 222 4.66 10.53 -7.70
CA ARG A 222 3.41 11.26 -7.98
C ARG A 222 3.28 11.60 -9.46
N ALA A 223 4.36 12.01 -10.10
CA ALA A 223 4.36 12.40 -11.51
C ALA A 223 4.26 11.18 -12.45
N SER A 224 4.92 10.06 -12.12
CA SER A 224 4.90 8.84 -12.94
C SER A 224 3.64 8.00 -12.74
N CYS A 225 3.02 8.08 -11.56
CA CYS A 225 1.84 7.32 -11.15
C CYS A 225 0.71 8.25 -10.65
N PRO A 226 0.22 9.17 -11.50
CA PRO A 226 -0.72 10.21 -11.08
C PRO A 226 -2.13 9.67 -10.78
N THR A 227 -2.50 8.51 -11.31
CA THR A 227 -3.88 8.01 -11.19
C THR A 227 -4.11 7.33 -9.84
N SER A 228 -3.11 6.61 -9.33
CA SER A 228 -3.26 5.77 -8.14
C SER A 228 -2.31 6.11 -7.00
N PHE A 229 -1.04 6.44 -7.29
CA PHE A 229 -0.08 6.76 -6.23
C PHE A 229 -0.30 8.17 -5.68
N ALA A 230 -0.53 9.16 -6.55
CA ALA A 230 -0.71 10.54 -6.10
C ALA A 230 -1.89 10.70 -5.11
N PRO A 231 -3.09 10.14 -5.37
CA PRO A 231 -4.19 10.19 -4.41
C PRO A 231 -3.87 9.48 -3.08
N PHE A 232 -3.17 8.34 -3.11
CA PHE A 232 -2.74 7.65 -1.90
C PHE A 232 -1.85 8.56 -1.03
N VAL A 233 -0.91 9.28 -1.65
CA VAL A 233 -0.03 10.18 -0.92
C VAL A 233 -0.80 11.35 -0.32
N GLU A 234 -1.75 11.93 -1.05
CA GLU A 234 -2.61 13.01 -0.55
C GLU A 234 -3.43 12.58 0.68
N GLU A 235 -4.03 11.40 0.63
CA GLU A 235 -4.76 10.81 1.77
C GLU A 235 -3.82 10.55 2.96
N ALA A 236 -2.65 9.95 2.72
CA ALA A 236 -1.69 9.64 3.78
C ALA A 236 -1.13 10.90 4.43
N GLU A 237 -0.73 11.93 3.68
CA GLU A 237 -0.23 13.18 4.25
C GLU A 237 -1.31 13.92 5.05
N THR A 238 -2.56 13.87 4.59
CA THR A 238 -3.70 14.43 5.34
C THR A 238 -3.89 13.68 6.65
N ALA A 239 -3.90 12.35 6.60
CA ALA A 239 -4.00 11.52 7.80
C ALA A 239 -2.84 11.74 8.77
N GLY A 240 -1.61 11.90 8.27
CA GLY A 240 -0.43 12.20 9.09
C GLY A 240 -0.56 13.52 9.85
N LYS A 241 -1.02 14.58 9.17
CA LYS A 241 -1.26 15.89 9.81
C LYS A 241 -2.32 15.79 10.91
N GLU A 242 -3.43 15.11 10.63
CA GLU A 242 -4.53 14.96 11.59
C GLU A 242 -4.14 14.08 12.79
N ALA A 243 -3.42 12.99 12.56
CA ALA A 243 -2.94 12.11 13.63
C ALA A 243 -1.98 12.84 14.60
N VAL A 244 -1.11 13.72 14.07
CA VAL A 244 -0.22 14.55 14.89
C VAL A 244 -1.03 15.55 15.72
N VAL A 245 -2.03 16.22 15.14
CA VAL A 245 -2.89 17.16 15.87
C VAL A 245 -3.64 16.46 17.00
N ALA A 246 -4.26 15.31 16.73
CA ALA A 246 -4.97 14.52 17.74
C ALA A 246 -4.02 14.07 18.88
N GLY A 247 -2.80 13.62 18.54
CA GLY A 247 -1.80 13.20 19.53
C GLY A 247 -1.17 14.33 20.35
N VAL A 248 -1.31 15.59 19.92
CA VAL A 248 -0.95 16.78 20.72
C VAL A 248 -2.08 17.17 21.67
N MET A 249 -3.34 16.95 21.29
CA MET A 249 -4.49 17.25 22.15
C MET A 249 -4.73 16.22 23.26
N GLU A 250 -4.16 15.02 23.15
CA GLU A 250 -4.25 13.95 24.15
C GLU A 250 -3.09 13.93 25.17
N GLN A 251 -2.11 14.84 25.07
CA GLN A 251 -0.99 14.99 26.03
C GLN A 251 -1.24 16.13 27.02
#